data_AF-A0AA39W9F1-F1
#
_entry.id   AF-A0AA39W9F1-F1
#
_cell.length_a   1.000
_cell.length_b   1.000
_cell.length_c   1.000
_cell.angle_alpha   90.00
_cell.angle_beta   90.00
_cell.angle_gamma   90.00
#
_symmetry.space_group_name_H-M   'P 1'
#
loop_
_entity.id
_entity.type
_entity.pdbx_description
1 polymer ?
#
loop_
_entity_poly.entity_id
_entity_poly.type
_entity_poly.pdbx_seq_one_letter_code
_entity_poly.pdbx_strand_id
1 'polypeptide(L)' 'MARIEEKAQSMLNRFIILKAEEKKKPRERRPYLASECCRLAEVDKWRQQIKREIGRKVTEIQNEGLREHRLRDLND' A
#
# COMPACT_ATOMS: atom_id res chain seq x y z
N MET A 1 -28.95 -4.80 -17.91
CA MET A 1 -27.63 -5.19 -17.35
C MET A 1 -27.07 -3.99 -16.59
N ALA A 2 -26.95 -4.07 -15.27
CA ALA A 2 -26.39 -2.98 -14.45
C ALA A 2 -24.91 -2.72 -14.77
N ARG A 3 -24.44 -1.47 -14.68
CA ARG A 3 -23.04 -1.09 -14.92
C ARG A 3 -22.11 -1.79 -13.91
N ILE A 4 -20.84 -1.99 -14.26
CA ILE A 4 -19.85 -2.68 -13.42
C ILE A 4 -19.76 -2.03 -12.02
N GLU A 5 -19.83 -0.70 -11.96
CA GLU A 5 -19.85 0.06 -10.71
C GLU A 5 -21.08 -0.24 -9.85
N GLU A 6 -22.27 -0.32 -10.45
CA GLU A 6 -23.51 -0.66 -9.74
C GLU A 6 -23.47 -2.10 -9.20
N LYS A 7 -22.91 -3.03 -9.97
CA LYS A 7 -22.68 -4.41 -9.51
C LYS A 7 -21.71 -4.42 -8.33
N ALA A 8 -20.57 -3.71 -8.42
CA ALA A 8 -19.59 -3.61 -7.35
C ALA A 8 -20.19 -3.01 -6.06
N GLN A 9 -21.15 -2.10 -6.20
CA GLN A 9 -21.85 -1.46 -5.08
C GLN A 9 -23.07 -2.23 -4.55
N SER A 10 -23.43 -3.38 -5.13
CA SER A 10 -24.55 -4.18 -4.64
C SER A 10 -24.38 -4.61 -3.17
N MET A 11 -25.49 -4.79 -2.45
CA MET A 11 -25.49 -5.17 -1.03
C MET A 11 -24.70 -6.45 -0.76
N LEU A 12 -24.79 -7.43 -1.66
CA LEU A 12 -24.02 -8.67 -1.56
C LEU A 12 -22.52 -8.43 -1.65
N ASN A 13 -22.07 -7.61 -2.61
CA ASN A 13 -20.65 -7.31 -2.76
C ASN A 13 -20.09 -6.51 -1.58
N ARG A 14 -20.87 -5.57 -1.04
CA ARG A 14 -20.51 -4.86 0.20
C ARG A 14 -20.38 -5.83 1.37
N PHE A 15 -21.30 -6.78 1.52
CA PHE A 15 -21.25 -7.80 2.57
C PHE A 15 -20.02 -8.73 2.44
N ILE A 16 -19.69 -9.15 1.22
CA ILE A 16 -18.49 -9.97 0.96
C ILE A 16 -17.21 -9.21 1.32
N ILE A 17 -17.13 -7.92 0.97
CA ILE A 17 -15.99 -7.06 1.33
C ILE A 17 -15.88 -6.94 2.85
N LEU A 18 -16.98 -6.64 3.56
CA LEU A 18 -17.01 -6.56 5.02
C LEU A 18 -16.56 -7.87 5.68
N LYS A 19 -17.05 -9.02 5.21
CA LYS A 19 -16.61 -10.34 5.72
C LYS A 19 -15.14 -10.64 5.43
N ALA A 20 -14.62 -10.18 4.31
CA ALA A 20 -13.19 -10.30 4.00
C ALA A 20 -12.34 -9.38 4.87
N GLU A 21 -12.84 -8.19 5.22
CA GLU A 21 -12.19 -7.24 6.13
C GLU A 21 -12.20 -7.74 7.58
N GLU A 22 -13.31 -8.33 8.07
CA GLU A 22 -13.38 -8.97 9.39
C GLU A 22 -12.33 -10.07 9.58
N LYS A 23 -12.03 -10.84 8.51
CA LYS A 23 -11.00 -11.89 8.54
C LYS A 23 -9.58 -11.34 8.42
N LYS A 24 -9.41 -10.07 8.05
CA LYS A 24 -8.10 -9.47 7.86
C LYS A 24 -7.53 -9.08 9.21
N LYS A 25 -6.29 -9.51 9.47
CA LYS A 25 -5.51 -8.97 10.60
C LYS A 25 -5.44 -7.45 10.48
N PRO A 26 -5.40 -6.70 11.61
CA PRO A 26 -5.24 -5.26 11.58
C PRO A 26 -4.02 -4.89 10.73
N ARG A 27 -4.06 -3.73 10.07
CA ARG A 27 -2.94 -3.23 9.28
C ARG A 27 -1.73 -3.01 10.19
N GLU A 28 -0.85 -4.00 10.25
CA GLU A 28 0.42 -3.90 10.96
C GLU A 28 1.28 -2.82 10.30
N ARG A 29 1.82 -1.90 11.10
CA ARG A 29 2.80 -0.93 10.66
C ARG A 29 4.20 -1.48 10.86
N ARG A 30 5.11 -1.15 9.93
CA ARG A 30 6.54 -1.42 10.07
C ARG A 30 7.06 -0.75 11.35
N PRO A 31 7.81 -1.44 12.21
CA PRO A 31 8.46 -0.85 13.37
C PRO A 31 9.36 0.34 12.99
N TYR A 32 9.51 1.31 13.88
CA TYR A 32 10.39 2.47 13.64
C TYR A 32 11.86 2.05 13.73
N LEU A 33 12.21 1.25 14.74
CA LEU A 33 13.55 0.72 14.93
C LEU A 33 13.67 -0.65 14.29
N ALA A 34 14.69 -0.82 13.44
CA ALA A 34 15.00 -2.11 12.82
C ALA A 34 15.35 -3.19 13.88
N SER A 35 15.89 -2.79 15.02
CA SER A 35 16.24 -3.68 16.13
C SER A 35 15.03 -4.33 16.81
N GLU A 36 13.82 -3.80 16.64
CA GLU A 36 12.59 -4.41 17.16
C GLU A 36 12.13 -5.62 16.31
N CYS A 37 12.70 -5.79 15.11
CA CYS A 37 12.38 -6.93 14.25
C CYS A 37 13.20 -8.15 14.66
N CYS A 38 12.63 -9.02 15.49
CA CYS A 38 13.31 -10.21 16.00
C CYS A 38 13.15 -11.47 15.14
N ARG A 39 12.37 -11.42 14.05
CA ARG A 39 12.11 -12.58 13.17
C ARG A 39 12.47 -12.29 11.72
N LEU A 40 13.17 -13.22 11.08
CA LEU A 40 13.58 -13.09 9.68
C LEU A 40 12.38 -12.90 8.72
N ALA A 41 11.28 -13.63 8.94
CA ALA A 41 10.08 -13.49 8.12
C ALA A 41 9.45 -12.08 8.19
N GLU A 42 9.53 -11.43 9.35
CA GLU A 42 9.05 -10.05 9.51
C GLU A 42 9.98 -9.07 8.79
N VAL A 43 11.30 -9.27 8.88
CA VAL A 43 12.29 -8.47 8.15
C VAL A 43 12.06 -8.55 6.64
N ASP A 44 11.86 -9.74 6.09
CA ASP A 44 11.61 -9.91 4.65
C ASP A 44 10.29 -9.25 4.21
N LYS A 45 9.23 -9.38 5.03
CA LYS A 45 7.96 -8.68 4.79
C LYS A 45 8.16 -7.16 4.71
N TRP A 46 8.84 -6.57 5.70
CA TRP A 46 9.05 -5.12 5.75
C TRP A 46 10.02 -4.64 4.66
N ARG A 47 11.04 -5.43 4.33
CA ARG A 47 11.96 -5.15 3.22
C ARG A 47 11.23 -5.11 1.88
N GLN A 48 10.33 -6.07 1.63
CA GLN A 48 9.51 -6.06 0.41
C GLN A 48 8.60 -4.82 0.36
N GLN A 49 8.02 -4.43 1.50
CA GLN A 49 7.24 -3.20 1.57
C GLN A 49 8.09 -1.96 1.22
N ILE A 50 9.29 -1.83 1.80
CA ILE A 50 10.23 -0.72 1.50
C ILE A 50 10.53 -0.68 0.01
N LYS A 51 10.88 -1.81 -0.61
CA LYS A 51 11.19 -1.87 -2.04
C LYS A 51 10.01 -1.41 -2.92
N ARG A 52 8.78 -1.74 -2.54
CA ARG A 52 7.57 -1.28 -3.26
C ARG A 52 7.29 0.21 -3.05
N GLU A 53 7.60 0.75 -1.89
CA GLU A 53 7.50 2.19 -1.61
C GLU A 53 8.52 2.97 -2.46
N ILE A 54 9.77 2.51 -2.47
CA ILE A 54 10.84 3.09 -3.31
C ILE A 54 10.47 2.99 -4.79
N GLY A 55 10.03 1.83 -5.27
CA GLY A 55 9.64 1.65 -6.67
C GLY A 55 8.57 2.64 -7.12
N ARG A 56 7.57 2.92 -6.26
CA ARG A 56 6.53 3.93 -6.55
C ARG A 56 7.10 5.35 -6.61
N LYS A 57 7.95 5.73 -5.65
CA LYS A 57 8.65 7.03 -5.68
C LYS A 57 9.48 7.18 -6.95
N VAL A 58 10.22 6.15 -7.35
CA VAL A 58 11.03 6.17 -8.59
C VAL A 58 10.16 6.37 -9.83
N THR A 59 9.02 5.70 -9.92
CA THR A 59 8.07 5.92 -11.03
C THR A 59 7.49 7.34 -11.02
N GLU A 60 7.23 7.92 -9.85
CA GLU A 60 6.74 9.30 -9.73
C GLU A 60 7.81 10.32 -10.14
N ILE A 61 9.08 10.08 -9.80
CA ILE A 61 10.23 10.89 -10.22
C ILE A 61 10.39 10.89 -11.74
N GLN A 62 10.09 9.77 -12.41
CA GLN A 62 10.16 9.66 -13.87
C GLN A 62 9.03 10.41 -14.60
N ASN A 63 8.08 11.01 -13.90
CA ASN A 63 7.00 11.79 -14.51
C ASN A 63 7.50 13.18 -14.96
N GLU A 64 7.53 13.42 -16.27
CA GLU A 64 7.96 14.69 -16.87
C GLU A 64 7.13 15.91 -16.44
N GLY A 65 5.88 15.69 -15.99
CA GLY A 65 5.00 16.76 -15.49
C GLY A 65 5.23 17.15 -14.02
N LEU A 66 6.19 16.54 -13.34
CA LEU A 66 6.46 16.81 -11.94
C LEU A 66 7.17 18.16 -11.77
N ARG A 67 6.66 18.99 -10.85
CA ARG A 67 7.29 20.29 -10.54
C ARG A 67 8.57 20.09 -9.70
N GLU A 68 9.54 20.98 -9.90
CA GLU A 68 10.85 20.96 -9.24
C GLU A 68 10.79 20.84 -7.71
N HIS A 69 9.85 21.53 -7.04
CA HIS A 69 9.71 21.44 -5.59
C HIS A 69 9.31 20.03 -5.13
N ARG A 70 8.36 19.39 -5.83
CA ARG A 70 7.95 18.01 -5.52
C ARG A 70 9.05 17.01 -5.80
N LEU A 71 9.87 17.25 -6.83
CA LEU A 71 11.00 16.40 -7.13
C LEU A 71 12.00 16.38 -5.96
N ARG A 72 12.26 17.54 -5.34
CA ARG A 72 13.09 17.65 -4.13
C ARG A 72 12.49 16.89 -2.96
N ASP A 73 11.20 17.12 -2.67
CA ASP A 73 10.49 16.44 -1.58
C ASP A 73 10.47 14.91 -1.74
N LEU A 74 10.44 14.41 -2.98
CA LEU A 74 10.48 12.96 -3.24
C LEU A 74 11.87 12.36 -3.09
N ASN A 75 12.91 13.16 -3.37
CA ASN A 75 14.32 12.77 -3.31
C ASN A 75 14.87 12.75 -1.87
N ASP A 76 14.26 13.55 -0.99
CA ASP A 76 14.41 13.40 0.46
C ASP A 76 13.77 12.08 0.98
#